data_AF-A0A0K8RCQ5-F1
#
_entry.id   AF-A0A0K8RCQ5-F1
#
_cell.length_a   1.000
_cell.length_b   1.000
_cell.length_c   1.000
_cell.angle_alpha   90.00
_cell.angle_beta   90.00
_cell.angle_gamma   90.00
#
_symmetry.space_group_name_H-M   'P 1'
#
loop_
_entity.id
_entity.type
_entity.pdbx_description
1 polymer ?
#
loop_
_entity_poly.entity_id
_entity_poly.type
_entity_poly.pdbx_seq_one_letter_code
_entity_poly.pdbx_strand_id
1 'polypeptide(L)'
;MEVKTIAFLQVALFIALGIQFFVAGTDAAFSDDQYFTVKYCGMNCTQNGDGSWTPCNRDNGECRCFHEGDKKAGLCLSTEYTDFTQHPDPSSSELEKATPLPPGKVSH
;
A
#
# COMPACT_ATOMS: atom_id res chain seq x y z
N MET A 1 -16.09 51.73 -4.31
CA MET A 1 -15.46 50.69 -5.18
C MET A 1 -14.44 49.86 -4.39
N GLU A 2 -13.91 50.41 -3.31
CA GLU A 2 -12.94 49.85 -2.34
C GLU A 2 -13.25 48.44 -1.78
N VAL A 3 -14.49 48.18 -1.34
CA VAL A 3 -14.84 46.93 -0.63
C VAL A 3 -14.72 45.68 -1.53
N LYS A 4 -15.01 45.84 -2.84
CA LYS A 4 -14.90 44.75 -3.81
C LYS A 4 -13.45 44.35 -4.08
N THR A 5 -12.52 45.30 -4.00
CA THR A 5 -11.10 45.07 -4.24
C THR A 5 -10.45 44.35 -3.05
N ILE A 6 -10.82 44.70 -1.82
CA ILE A 6 -10.32 44.06 -0.59
C ILE A 6 -10.73 42.59 -0.52
N ALA A 7 -11.98 42.28 -0.84
CA ALA A 7 -12.47 40.90 -0.86
C ALA A 7 -11.74 40.04 -1.92
N PHE A 8 -11.45 40.62 -3.09
CA PHE A 8 -10.72 39.91 -4.15
C PHE A 8 -9.27 39.62 -3.74
N LEU A 9 -8.62 40.55 -3.04
CA LEU A 9 -7.26 40.38 -2.55
C LEU A 9 -7.17 39.30 -1.46
N GLN A 10 -8.18 39.23 -0.57
CA GLN A 10 -8.27 38.18 0.44
C GLN A 10 -8.40 36.80 -0.19
N VAL A 11 -9.29 36.63 -1.18
CA VAL A 11 -9.45 35.35 -1.89
C VAL A 11 -8.15 34.95 -2.60
N ALA A 12 -7.48 35.87 -3.29
CA ALA A 12 -6.21 35.57 -3.95
C ALA A 12 -5.12 35.13 -2.96
N LEU A 13 -5.05 35.74 -1.77
CA LEU A 13 -4.12 35.34 -0.72
C LEU A 13 -4.43 33.94 -0.17
N PHE A 14 -5.71 33.61 0.04
CA PHE A 14 -6.11 32.27 0.48
C PHE A 14 -5.81 31.20 -0.58
N ILE A 15 -6.00 31.48 -1.86
CA ILE A 15 -5.64 30.55 -2.95
C ILE A 15 -4.11 30.38 -3.01
N ALA A 16 -3.33 31.46 -2.91
CA ALA A 16 -1.87 31.39 -2.96
C ALA A 16 -1.28 30.63 -1.76
N LEU A 17 -1.81 30.86 -0.55
CA LEU A 17 -1.41 30.11 0.66
C LEU A 17 -1.89 28.65 0.62
N GLY A 18 -3.08 28.40 0.08
CA GLY A 18 -3.62 27.05 -0.09
C GLY A 18 -2.76 26.19 -1.01
N ILE A 19 -2.26 26.75 -2.12
CA ILE A 19 -1.38 26.04 -3.06
C ILE A 19 -0.06 25.59 -2.40
N GLN A 20 0.50 26.40 -1.50
CA GLN A 20 1.74 26.03 -0.77
C GLN A 20 1.52 24.88 0.22
N PHE A 21 0.32 24.74 0.78
CA PHE A 21 -0.03 23.63 1.68
C PHE A 21 -0.15 22.27 0.97
N PHE A 22 -0.54 22.25 -0.31
CA PHE A 22 -0.64 21.00 -1.07
C PHE A 22 0.72 20.46 -1.52
N VAL A 23 1.71 21.33 -1.73
CA VAL A 23 3.06 20.93 -2.16
C VAL A 23 3.87 20.35 -0.98
N ALA A 24 3.85 20.98 0.19
CA ALA A 24 4.59 20.46 1.35
C ALA A 24 3.99 19.17 1.96
N GLY A 25 2.74 18.82 1.63
CA GLY A 25 2.08 17.62 2.12
C GLY A 25 2.41 16.34 1.33
N THR A 26 2.89 16.47 0.08
CA THR A 26 3.23 15.31 -0.75
C THR A 26 4.61 14.75 -0.45
N ASP A 27 5.51 15.56 0.11
CA ASP A 27 6.92 15.20 0.30
C ASP A 27 7.14 14.40 1.61
N ALA A 28 6.20 14.47 2.55
CA ALA A 28 6.28 13.82 3.86
C ALA A 28 5.52 12.49 3.96
N ALA A 29 4.88 12.03 2.89
CA ALA A 29 3.96 10.89 2.96
C ALA A 29 4.58 9.53 2.61
N PHE A 30 5.79 9.50 2.06
CA PHE A 30 6.43 8.24 1.63
C PHE A 30 7.95 8.32 1.84
N SER A 31 8.40 8.05 3.06
CA SER A 31 9.71 7.40 3.18
C SER A 31 9.45 5.95 2.75
N ASP A 32 9.81 5.63 1.51
CA ASP A 32 9.61 4.30 0.89
C ASP A 32 10.59 3.25 1.43
N ASP A 33 11.07 3.40 2.68
CA ASP A 33 12.01 2.48 3.31
C ASP A 33 11.33 1.24 3.91
N GLN A 34 9.99 1.26 4.00
CA GLN A 34 9.20 0.19 4.62
C GLN A 34 7.97 -0.12 3.76
N TYR A 35 7.78 -1.40 3.44
CA TYR A 35 6.66 -1.88 2.64
C TYR A 35 5.87 -2.93 3.39
N PHE A 36 4.55 -2.75 3.43
CA PHE A 36 3.63 -3.71 4.01
C PHE A 36 2.79 -4.33 2.90
N THR A 37 3.06 -5.61 2.60
CA THR A 37 2.33 -6.35 1.58
C THR A 37 1.23 -7.18 2.21
N VAL A 38 0.02 -7.08 1.66
CA VAL A 38 -1.10 -7.96 2.03
C VAL A 38 -1.46 -8.81 0.82
N LYS A 39 -1.37 -10.14 0.97
CA LYS A 39 -1.68 -11.11 -0.08
C LYS A 39 -2.89 -11.93 0.28
N TYR A 40 -3.86 -12.04 -0.62
CA TYR A 40 -4.96 -12.98 -0.47
C TYR A 40 -4.49 -14.41 -0.71
N CYS A 41 -4.80 -15.31 0.22
CA CYS A 41 -4.35 -16.70 0.18
C CYS A 41 -5.22 -17.63 -0.69
N GLY A 42 -6.15 -17.06 -1.46
CA GLY A 42 -7.02 -17.85 -2.36
C GLY A 42 -8.16 -18.58 -1.65
N MET A 43 -8.44 -18.27 -0.39
CA MET A 43 -9.55 -18.86 0.35
C MET A 43 -10.19 -17.90 1.36
N ASN A 44 -11.47 -18.12 1.64
CA ASN A 44 -12.22 -17.39 2.65
C ASN A 44 -12.25 -18.17 3.96
N CYS A 45 -12.54 -17.46 5.05
CA CYS A 45 -12.78 -18.08 6.34
C CYS A 45 -14.17 -17.69 6.87
N THR A 46 -14.79 -18.58 7.62
CA THR A 46 -16.11 -18.36 8.23
C THR A 46 -16.12 -18.81 9.68
N GLN A 47 -16.94 -18.16 10.49
CA GLN A 47 -17.12 -18.53 11.88
C GLN A 47 -18.10 -19.72 11.99
N ASN A 48 -17.63 -20.78 12.62
CA ASN A 48 -18.40 -21.97 12.96
C ASN A 48 -19.38 -21.67 14.11
N GLY A 49 -20.35 -22.59 14.32
CA GLY A 49 -21.37 -22.42 15.36
C GLY A 49 -20.85 -22.43 16.80
N ASP A 50 -19.65 -22.97 17.02
CA ASP A 50 -18.92 -22.97 18.29
C ASP A 50 -18.08 -21.69 18.50
N GLY A 51 -18.12 -20.75 17.55
CA GLY A 51 -17.34 -19.51 17.58
C GLY A 51 -15.93 -19.62 17.01
N SER A 52 -15.45 -20.83 16.69
CA SER A 52 -14.16 -21.03 16.03
C SER A 52 -14.20 -20.57 14.57
N TRP A 53 -13.05 -20.21 14.00
CA TRP A 53 -12.96 -19.86 12.58
C TRP A 53 -12.43 -21.03 11.77
N THR A 54 -12.94 -21.22 10.55
CA THR A 54 -12.37 -22.19 9.60
C THR A 54 -10.89 -21.86 9.36
N PRO A 55 -10.01 -22.86 9.38
CA PRO A 55 -8.58 -22.60 9.36
C PRO A 55 -8.07 -22.20 7.96
N CYS A 56 -7.10 -21.30 7.93
CA CYS A 56 -6.45 -20.81 6.70
C CYS A 56 -5.20 -21.67 6.39
N ASN A 57 -5.39 -22.80 5.71
CA ASN A 57 -4.35 -23.83 5.57
C ASN A 57 -3.42 -23.65 4.35
N ARG A 58 -3.52 -22.51 3.66
CA ARG A 58 -2.68 -22.19 2.50
C ARG A 58 -1.36 -21.55 2.94
N ASP A 59 -0.39 -21.52 2.03
CA ASP A 59 0.92 -20.89 2.21
C ASP A 59 1.61 -21.27 3.55
N ASN A 60 1.69 -22.57 3.84
CA ASN A 60 2.42 -23.13 4.98
C ASN A 60 2.09 -22.53 6.37
N GLY A 61 0.90 -21.95 6.54
CA GLY A 61 0.45 -21.37 7.82
C GLY A 61 0.77 -19.89 8.01
N GLU A 62 1.24 -19.20 6.97
CA GLU A 62 1.42 -17.73 6.99
C GLU A 62 0.09 -16.98 6.91
N CYS A 63 -0.97 -17.65 6.44
CA CYS A 63 -2.28 -17.07 6.26
C CYS A 63 -3.07 -17.01 7.58
N ARG A 64 -3.62 -15.84 7.89
CA ARG A 64 -4.55 -15.64 9.01
C ARG A 64 -5.94 -15.23 8.51
N CYS A 65 -6.96 -15.58 9.28
CA CYS A 65 -8.34 -15.19 8.98
C CYS A 65 -8.59 -13.76 9.48
N PHE A 66 -9.00 -12.88 8.58
CA PHE A 66 -9.39 -11.50 8.90
C PHE A 66 -10.87 -11.29 8.56
N HIS A 67 -11.63 -10.73 9.50
CA HIS A 67 -13.04 -10.41 9.32
C HIS A 67 -13.33 -8.99 9.76
N GLU A 68 -14.36 -8.38 9.16
CA GLU A 68 -14.76 -7.01 9.45
C GLU A 68 -15.78 -7.01 10.60
N GLY A 69 -15.38 -6.48 11.76
CA GLY A 69 -16.26 -6.35 12.93
C GLY A 69 -16.90 -7.68 13.33
N ASP A 70 -18.23 -7.69 13.49
CA ASP A 70 -18.99 -8.86 13.90
C ASP A 70 -19.41 -9.78 12.73
N LYS A 71 -18.89 -9.55 11.52
CA LYS A 71 -19.21 -10.42 10.38
C LYS A 71 -18.61 -11.81 10.60
N LYS A 72 -19.41 -12.84 10.30
CA LYS A 72 -19.04 -14.26 10.38
C LYS A 72 -18.35 -14.81 9.13
N ALA A 73 -18.03 -13.93 8.19
CA ALA A 73 -17.29 -14.26 6.98
C ALA A 73 -16.10 -13.31 6.87
N GLY A 74 -14.97 -13.86 6.45
CA GLY A 74 -13.68 -13.19 6.36
C GLY A 74 -12.83 -13.75 5.23
N LEU A 75 -11.64 -13.19 5.07
CA LEU A 75 -10.66 -13.56 4.07
C LEU A 75 -9.41 -14.11 4.76
N CYS A 76 -8.81 -15.15 4.17
CA CYS A 76 -7.48 -15.57 4.57
C CYS A 76 -6.44 -14.69 3.88
N LEU A 77 -5.67 -13.94 4.65
CA LEU A 77 -4.64 -13.02 4.17
C LEU A 77 -3.29 -13.37 4.81
N SER A 78 -2.22 -13.24 4.04
CA SER A 78 -0.85 -13.20 4.54
C SER A 78 -0.37 -11.75 4.54
N THR A 79 0.37 -11.37 5.59
CA THR A 79 0.92 -10.04 5.78
C THR A 79 2.43 -10.14 5.88
N GLU A 80 3.14 -9.48 4.99
CA GLU A 80 4.59 -9.43 4.98
C GLU A 80 5.06 -7.99 5.19
N TYR A 81 6.03 -7.83 6.09
CA TYR A 81 6.68 -6.56 6.34
C TYR A 81 8.09 -6.62 5.76
N THR A 82 8.37 -5.73 4.82
CA THR A 82 9.67 -5.62 4.17
C THR A 82 10.29 -4.30 4.57
N ASP A 83 11.45 -4.38 5.21
CA ASP A 83 12.28 -3.23 5.57
C ASP A 83 13.41 -3.11 4.54
N PHE A 84 13.29 -2.15 3.64
CA PHE A 84 14.27 -1.95 2.58
C PHE A 84 15.60 -1.41 3.10
N THR A 85 15.67 -0.92 4.35
CA THR A 85 16.96 -0.53 4.95
C THR A 85 17.88 -1.74 5.20
N GLN A 86 17.33 -2.94 5.26
CA GLN A 86 18.08 -4.20 5.41
C GLN A 86 18.60 -4.73 4.07
N HIS A 87 18.18 -4.13 2.95
CA HIS A 87 18.58 -4.52 1.61
C HIS A 87 19.46 -3.42 1.01
N PRO A 88 20.71 -3.75 0.60
CA PRO A 88 21.54 -2.77 -0.10
C PRO A 88 20.91 -2.41 -1.46
N ASP A 89 21.20 -1.20 -1.94
CA ASP A 89 20.79 -0.79 -3.29
C ASP A 89 21.26 -1.83 -4.31
N PRO A 90 20.38 -2.29 -5.22
CA PRO A 90 20.74 -3.31 -6.20
C PRO A 90 21.84 -2.78 -7.12
N SER A 91 22.84 -3.62 -7.38
CA SER A 91 23.90 -3.32 -8.34
C SER A 91 23.35 -3.24 -9.77
N SER A 92 24.05 -2.53 -10.66
CA SER A 92 23.69 -2.48 -12.09
C SER A 92 23.52 -3.86 -12.72
N SER A 93 24.32 -4.83 -12.29
CA SER A 93 24.25 -6.22 -12.76
C SER A 93 22.98 -6.96 -12.35
N GLU A 94 22.43 -6.63 -11.18
CA GLU A 94 21.17 -7.21 -10.69
C GLU A 94 19.98 -6.60 -11.43
N LEU A 95 20.04 -5.30 -11.73
CA LEU A 95 19.04 -4.62 -12.55
C LEU A 95 19.01 -5.16 -13.99
N GLU A 96 20.17 -5.42 -14.60
CA GLU A 96 20.25 -6.05 -15.93
C GLU A 96 19.63 -7.45 -15.94
N LYS A 97 19.84 -8.25 -14.88
CA LYS A 97 19.22 -9.58 -14.76
C LYS A 97 17.71 -9.54 -14.54
N ALA A 98 17.22 -8.53 -13.81
CA ALA A 98 15.80 -8.34 -13.55
C ALA A 98 15.05 -7.71 -14.74
N THR A 99 15.78 -7.23 -15.76
CA THR A 99 15.17 -6.63 -16.95
C THR A 99 14.30 -7.65 -17.67
N PRO A 100 13.00 -7.36 -17.91
CA PRO A 100 12.10 -8.29 -18.60
C PRO A 100 12.67 -8.71 -19.96
N LEU A 101 12.81 -10.02 -20.16
CA LEU A 101 13.23 -10.55 -21.44
C LEU A 101 12.18 -10.25 -22.51
N PRO A 102 12.59 -9.85 -23.73
CA PRO A 102 11.66 -9.74 -24.84
C PRO A 102 10.91 -11.06 -25.04
N PRO A 103 9.60 -11.01 -25.33
CA PRO A 103 8.83 -12.23 -25.59
C PRO A 103 9.46 -12.99 -26.76
N GLY A 104 9.99 -14.20 -26.50
CA GLY A 104 10.58 -15.07 -27.52
C GLY A 104 12.01 -15.54 -27.27
N LYS A 105 12.71 -15.08 -26.22
CA LYS A 105 13.99 -15.68 -25.79
C LYS A 105 13.77 -16.60 -24.59
N VAL A 106 13.53 -17.87 -24.87
CA VAL A 106 13.63 -18.94 -23.86
C VAL A 106 15.12 -19.19 -23.66
N SER A 107 15.63 -18.96 -22.44
CA SER A 107 17.00 -19.39 -22.08
C SER A 107 17.06 -20.91 -22.12
N HIS A 108 18.02 -21.43 -22.90
CA HIS A 108 18.44 -22.82 -22.92
C HIS A 108 19.50 -23.08 -21.83
#